data_AF-A0A182SB90-F1
#
_entry.id   AF-A0A182SB90-F1
#
_cell.length_a   1.000
_cell.length_b   1.000
_cell.length_c   1.000
_cell.angle_alpha   90.00
_cell.angle_beta   90.00
_cell.angle_gamma   90.00
#
_symmetry.space_group_name_H-M   'P 1'
#
loop_
_entity.id
_entity.type
_entity.pdbx_description
1 polymer ?
#
loop_
_entity_poly.entity_id
_entity_poly.type
_entity_poly.pdbx_seq_one_letter_code
_entity_poly.pdbx_strand_id
1 'polypeptide(L)'
;MIRQGYTPIKMFEMGDDFFTSLNMTKLPQSFWDKSILVKPADGRDLVCHASAWDFYSIDDVRIKQCTRVNMREFFVVHHELGHIQYYLQYQHLPVEFRGGANPGFHEAVGDVLSLSVSTPKHLKKIGLLKDYEEDEQVKINQFYRAGVTKLVFLPFAYTLDKYRWGVFRGDIKPKDYNCKFWELRSRFSGIEPPVVRTEQDFDPPAKYHVSADVEYLRYFVSYVIQFQFHRAACALAGEYVKGDPEKTLNNCDIYQSMAAGNKLKEMLSLGSSKPWPDAMEVLTGERKMSADAILEYFDPLYRWLLEENARVGAHVGWTDSQSKCFIIGQKVFTSYICLKKTSVFNFQNASLPLLHQLISWSLK
;
A
#
# COMPACT_ATOMS: atom_id res chain seq x y z
N MET A 1 -2.08 -22.94 -6.46
CA MET A 1 -2.82 -22.85 -5.19
C MET A 1 -4.12 -23.67 -5.22
N ILE A 2 -5.21 -23.21 -5.85
CA ILE A 2 -6.50 -23.94 -5.86
C ILE A 2 -6.35 -25.40 -6.36
N ARG A 3 -5.70 -25.60 -7.52
CA ARG A 3 -5.44 -26.95 -8.07
C ARG A 3 -4.63 -27.87 -7.14
N GLN A 4 -3.82 -27.29 -6.26
CA GLN A 4 -2.97 -28.01 -5.30
C GLN A 4 -3.64 -28.15 -3.91
N GLY A 5 -4.92 -27.80 -3.78
CA GLY A 5 -5.65 -27.96 -2.51
C GLY A 5 -5.22 -27.00 -1.40
N TYR A 6 -4.67 -25.83 -1.74
CA TYR A 6 -4.28 -24.83 -0.72
C TYR A 6 -5.48 -24.39 0.12
N THR A 7 -5.26 -24.26 1.42
CA THR A 7 -6.20 -23.70 2.39
C THR A 7 -5.63 -22.41 2.99
N PRO A 8 -6.45 -21.56 3.63
CA PRO A 8 -5.94 -20.43 4.41
C PRO A 8 -4.85 -20.83 5.41
N ILE A 9 -5.05 -21.92 6.16
CA ILE A 9 -4.05 -22.42 7.12
C ILE A 9 -2.73 -22.74 6.41
N LYS A 10 -2.78 -23.44 5.27
CA LYS A 10 -1.56 -23.75 4.50
C LYS A 10 -0.80 -22.49 4.07
N MET A 11 -1.52 -21.41 3.74
CA MET A 11 -0.90 -20.13 3.40
C MET A 11 -0.15 -19.52 4.58
N PHE A 12 -0.70 -19.60 5.80
CA PHE A 12 -0.03 -19.14 7.02
C PHE A 12 1.14 -20.04 7.41
N GLU A 13 1.01 -21.37 7.28
CA GLU A 13 2.12 -22.30 7.51
C GLU A 13 3.33 -22.01 6.62
N MET A 14 3.09 -21.65 5.36
CA MET A 14 4.16 -21.26 4.43
C MET A 14 4.78 -19.92 4.80
N GLY A 15 4.02 -18.99 5.35
CA GLY A 15 4.57 -17.75 5.90
C GLY A 15 5.44 -18.02 7.13
N ASP A 16 4.98 -18.87 8.06
CA ASP A 16 5.76 -19.32 9.24
C ASP A 16 7.06 -20.03 8.81
N ASP A 17 6.99 -20.91 7.81
CA ASP A 17 8.16 -21.56 7.19
C ASP A 17 9.14 -20.55 6.60
N PHE A 18 8.65 -19.51 5.90
CA PHE A 18 9.50 -18.44 5.39
C PHE A 18 10.26 -17.75 6.53
N PHE A 19 9.58 -17.31 7.59
CA PHE A 19 10.21 -16.63 8.73
C PHE A 19 11.20 -17.53 9.47
N THR A 20 10.83 -18.79 9.72
CA THR A 20 11.73 -19.74 10.39
C THR A 20 12.95 -20.10 9.55
N SER A 21 12.84 -20.14 8.21
CA SER A 21 13.98 -20.29 7.31
C SER A 21 15.02 -19.16 7.43
N LEU A 22 14.58 -17.98 7.87
CA LEU A 22 15.43 -16.82 8.16
C LEU A 22 15.98 -16.84 9.60
N ASN A 23 15.90 -17.98 10.31
CA ASN A 23 16.27 -18.08 11.72
C ASN A 23 15.43 -17.16 12.64
N MET A 24 14.22 -16.78 12.24
CA MET A 24 13.32 -15.95 13.04
C MET A 24 12.39 -16.80 13.92
N THR A 25 11.74 -16.16 14.89
CA THR A 25 10.85 -16.81 15.86
C THR A 25 9.67 -17.47 15.14
N LYS A 26 9.46 -18.77 15.37
CA LYS A 26 8.28 -19.50 14.90
C LYS A 26 7.00 -18.94 15.55
N LEU A 27 5.87 -18.98 14.84
CA LEU A 27 4.58 -18.61 15.41
C LEU A 27 4.23 -19.47 16.66
N PRO A 28 3.82 -18.83 17.77
CA PRO A 28 3.48 -19.55 18.99
C PRO A 28 2.15 -20.30 18.86
N GLN A 29 1.91 -21.30 19.71
CA GLN A 29 0.68 -22.11 19.64
C GLN A 29 -0.59 -21.26 19.85
N SER A 30 -0.53 -20.26 20.73
CA SER A 30 -1.57 -19.24 20.96
C SER A 30 -2.02 -18.53 19.69
N PHE A 31 -1.11 -18.30 18.73
CA PHE A 31 -1.46 -17.69 17.44
C PHE A 31 -2.44 -18.58 16.68
N TRP A 32 -2.13 -19.87 16.57
CA TRP A 32 -2.96 -20.83 15.82
C TRP A 32 -4.30 -21.09 16.51
N ASP A 33 -4.30 -21.17 17.84
CA ASP A 33 -5.50 -21.46 18.62
C ASP A 33 -6.51 -20.29 18.62
N LYS A 34 -6.02 -19.05 18.57
CA LYS A 34 -6.83 -17.85 18.84
C LYS A 34 -7.04 -16.92 17.64
N SER A 35 -6.31 -17.11 16.54
CA SER A 35 -6.45 -16.25 15.34
C SER A 35 -7.70 -16.59 14.53
N ILE A 36 -8.24 -15.60 13.83
CA ILE A 36 -9.34 -15.76 12.87
C ILE A 36 -8.73 -15.70 11.47
N LEU A 37 -8.41 -16.88 10.92
CA LEU A 37 -7.71 -17.02 9.62
C LEU A 37 -8.68 -17.28 8.44
N VAL A 38 -9.97 -17.43 8.73
CA VAL A 38 -11.06 -17.66 7.77
C VAL A 38 -12.28 -16.87 8.24
N LYS A 39 -13.09 -16.36 7.30
CA LYS A 39 -14.37 -15.73 7.64
C LYS A 39 -15.31 -16.75 8.31
N PRO A 40 -15.83 -16.49 9.53
CA PRO A 40 -16.83 -17.35 10.16
C PRO A 40 -18.09 -17.50 9.29
N ALA A 41 -18.72 -18.67 9.32
CA ALA A 41 -19.89 -19.01 8.51
C ALA A 41 -21.22 -18.90 9.27
N ASP A 42 -21.20 -18.46 10.52
CA ASP A 42 -22.34 -18.42 11.44
C ASP A 42 -23.15 -17.10 11.39
N GLY A 43 -22.89 -16.27 10.39
CA GLY A 43 -23.63 -15.03 10.18
C GLY A 43 -23.24 -13.86 11.09
N ARG A 44 -22.22 -14.02 11.96
CA ARG A 44 -21.75 -12.91 12.80
C ARG A 44 -21.12 -11.80 11.96
N ASP A 45 -21.32 -10.55 12.38
CA ASP A 45 -20.61 -9.40 11.81
C ASP A 45 -19.17 -9.32 12.33
N LEU A 46 -18.23 -9.01 11.42
CA LEU A 46 -16.84 -8.72 11.76
C LEU A 46 -16.19 -7.82 10.70
N VAL A 47 -15.18 -7.05 11.12
CA VAL A 47 -14.34 -6.29 10.21
C VAL A 47 -13.39 -7.24 9.48
N CYS A 48 -13.65 -7.49 8.19
CA CYS A 48 -12.82 -8.40 7.38
C CYS A 48 -11.49 -7.78 6.89
N HIS A 49 -11.27 -6.48 7.07
CA HIS A 49 -9.96 -5.88 6.78
C HIS A 49 -8.88 -6.60 7.62
N ALA A 50 -7.81 -7.03 6.96
CA ALA A 50 -6.72 -7.74 7.60
C ALA A 50 -6.09 -6.87 8.69
N SER A 51 -5.63 -7.51 9.76
CA SER A 51 -5.03 -6.86 10.92
C SER A 51 -4.30 -7.89 11.76
N ALA A 52 -3.08 -7.58 12.14
CA ALA A 52 -2.31 -8.25 13.17
C ALA A 52 -2.47 -7.54 14.52
N TRP A 53 -2.43 -8.31 15.61
CA TRP A 53 -2.71 -7.84 16.97
C TRP A 53 -1.63 -8.33 17.94
N ASP A 54 -1.04 -7.41 18.69
CA ASP A 54 -0.25 -7.68 19.90
C ASP A 54 -1.15 -7.47 21.12
N PHE A 55 -1.25 -8.46 22.01
CA PHE A 55 -2.00 -8.35 23.27
C PHE A 55 -1.13 -7.90 24.44
N TYR A 56 0.10 -7.47 24.20
CA TYR A 56 1.04 -6.97 25.21
C TYR A 56 1.36 -7.96 26.33
N SER A 57 1.13 -9.26 26.06
CA SER A 57 1.60 -10.36 26.89
C SER A 57 2.79 -11.05 26.21
N ILE A 58 3.19 -12.20 26.72
CA ILE A 58 4.16 -13.08 26.06
C ILE A 58 3.39 -14.01 25.12
N ASP A 59 3.80 -14.03 23.86
CA ASP A 59 3.32 -14.91 22.80
C ASP A 59 1.81 -14.85 22.48
N ASP A 60 1.00 -13.99 23.12
CA ASP A 60 -0.39 -13.74 22.71
C ASP A 60 -0.44 -12.70 21.57
N VAL A 61 -0.19 -13.19 20.37
CA VAL A 61 -0.25 -12.44 19.11
C VAL A 61 -1.23 -13.13 18.17
N ARG A 62 -2.02 -12.35 17.41
CA ARG A 62 -3.12 -12.91 16.59
C ARG A 62 -3.29 -12.18 15.27
N ILE A 63 -3.79 -12.89 14.26
CA ILE A 63 -4.28 -12.30 13.01
C ILE A 63 -5.79 -12.47 12.91
N LYS A 64 -6.44 -11.42 12.39
CA LYS A 64 -7.83 -11.48 11.93
C LYS A 64 -7.88 -11.12 10.45
N GLN A 65 -7.98 -12.13 9.59
CA GLN A 65 -8.05 -11.99 8.13
C GLN A 65 -9.11 -12.92 7.55
N CYS A 66 -10.00 -12.37 6.71
CA CYS A 66 -10.96 -13.15 5.94
C CYS A 66 -10.31 -13.76 4.69
N THR A 67 -9.31 -14.62 4.90
CA THR A 67 -8.40 -15.12 3.87
C THR A 67 -9.12 -15.94 2.80
N ARG A 68 -8.77 -15.68 1.53
CA ARG A 68 -9.24 -16.47 0.39
C ARG A 68 -8.04 -17.04 -0.36
N VAL A 69 -8.22 -18.18 -1.03
CA VAL A 69 -7.13 -18.87 -1.72
C VAL A 69 -6.85 -18.20 -3.07
N ASN A 70 -6.00 -17.17 -3.06
CA ASN A 70 -5.47 -16.52 -4.25
C ASN A 70 -4.13 -15.82 -3.93
N MET A 71 -3.38 -15.46 -4.97
CA MET A 71 -2.03 -14.89 -4.84
C MET A 71 -2.00 -13.53 -4.12
N ARG A 72 -3.05 -12.70 -4.28
CA ARG A 72 -3.13 -11.41 -3.58
C ARG A 72 -3.22 -11.62 -2.07
N GLU A 73 -4.13 -12.49 -1.63
CA GLU A 73 -4.26 -12.83 -0.21
C GLU A 73 -3.04 -13.58 0.33
N PHE A 74 -2.31 -14.32 -0.51
CA PHE A 74 -1.04 -14.94 -0.12
C PHE A 74 0.02 -13.90 0.27
N PHE A 75 0.09 -12.78 -0.45
CA PHE A 75 0.96 -11.66 -0.07
C PHE A 75 0.45 -10.94 1.17
N VAL A 76 -0.87 -10.76 1.32
CA VAL A 76 -1.44 -10.20 2.56
C VAL A 76 -1.09 -11.05 3.77
N VAL A 77 -1.11 -12.39 3.65
CA VAL A 77 -0.66 -13.29 4.73
C VAL A 77 0.78 -12.99 5.14
N HIS A 78 1.70 -12.83 4.20
CA HIS A 78 3.11 -12.49 4.50
C HIS A 78 3.24 -11.09 5.10
N HIS A 79 2.45 -10.13 4.60
CA HIS A 79 2.39 -8.78 5.16
C HIS A 79 1.98 -8.81 6.64
N GLU A 80 0.86 -9.44 6.97
CA GLU A 80 0.36 -9.52 8.35
C GLU A 80 1.28 -10.33 9.27
N LEU A 81 1.90 -11.40 8.76
CA LEU A 81 2.89 -12.15 9.52
C LEU A 81 4.17 -11.34 9.78
N GLY A 82 4.52 -10.36 8.94
CA GLY A 82 5.58 -9.40 9.23
C GLY A 82 5.29 -8.55 10.47
N HIS A 83 4.04 -8.13 10.66
CA HIS A 83 3.64 -7.44 11.89
C HIS A 83 3.76 -8.35 13.11
N ILE A 84 3.27 -9.60 13.00
CA ILE A 84 3.40 -10.61 14.08
C ILE A 84 4.86 -10.86 14.42
N GLN A 85 5.72 -11.00 13.41
CA GLN A 85 7.14 -11.23 13.64
C GLN A 85 7.79 -10.07 14.39
N TYR A 86 7.42 -8.84 14.06
CA TYR A 86 7.91 -7.66 14.75
C TYR A 86 7.45 -7.67 16.22
N TYR A 87 6.19 -7.99 16.51
CA TYR A 87 5.67 -8.18 17.87
C TYR A 87 6.52 -9.18 18.66
N LEU A 88 6.77 -10.34 18.07
CA LEU A 88 7.56 -11.40 18.70
C LEU A 88 9.03 -11.01 18.95
N GLN A 89 9.62 -10.13 18.12
CA GLN A 89 11.01 -9.70 18.32
C GLN A 89 11.17 -8.71 19.47
N TYR A 90 10.21 -7.80 19.69
CA TYR A 90 10.33 -6.76 20.72
C TYR A 90 9.51 -7.01 21.99
N GLN A 91 8.76 -8.12 22.09
CA GLN A 91 7.88 -8.37 23.24
C GLN A 91 8.59 -8.41 24.60
N HIS A 92 9.91 -8.58 24.61
CA HIS A 92 10.77 -8.55 25.79
C HIS A 92 11.10 -7.13 26.30
N LEU A 93 10.78 -6.09 25.52
CA LEU A 93 10.99 -4.69 25.89
C LEU A 93 9.89 -4.18 26.83
N PRO A 94 10.15 -3.09 27.58
CA PRO A 94 9.11 -2.31 28.25
C PRO A 94 7.98 -1.94 27.29
N VAL A 95 6.75 -1.87 27.81
CA VAL A 95 5.52 -1.69 27.01
C VAL A 95 5.57 -0.44 26.12
N GLU A 96 6.20 0.64 26.59
CA GLU A 96 6.39 1.89 25.87
C GLU A 96 7.32 1.77 24.64
N PHE A 97 8.15 0.72 24.58
CA PHE A 97 9.04 0.43 23.46
C PHE A 97 8.53 -0.72 22.58
N ARG A 98 7.40 -1.35 22.91
CA ARG A 98 6.74 -2.39 22.10
C ARG A 98 5.96 -1.78 20.94
N GLY A 99 6.70 -1.24 20.00
CA GLY A 99 6.23 -0.66 18.75
C GLY A 99 7.39 -0.57 17.75
N GLY A 100 7.08 -0.29 16.49
CA GLY A 100 8.11 -0.09 15.48
C GLY A 100 8.95 1.17 15.76
N ALA A 101 10.16 1.21 15.20
CA ALA A 101 11.03 2.38 15.33
C ALA A 101 10.36 3.67 14.80
N ASN A 102 9.53 3.52 13.76
CA ASN A 102 8.46 4.45 13.41
C ASN A 102 7.30 3.66 12.72
N PRO A 103 6.13 4.26 12.46
CA PRO A 103 5.00 3.54 11.86
C PRO A 103 5.30 2.88 10.50
N GLY A 104 6.18 3.47 9.69
CA GLY A 104 6.54 2.92 8.39
C GLY A 104 7.39 1.66 8.46
N PHE A 105 8.16 1.46 9.55
CA PHE A 105 8.94 0.23 9.76
C PHE A 105 8.02 -0.97 9.91
N HIS A 106 6.91 -0.84 10.65
CA HIS A 106 5.95 -1.91 10.84
C HIS A 106 5.39 -2.40 9.50
N GLU A 107 4.89 -1.47 8.68
CA GLU A 107 4.32 -1.77 7.37
C GLU A 107 5.37 -2.26 6.36
N ALA A 108 6.66 -1.92 6.54
CA ALA A 108 7.72 -2.32 5.61
C ALA A 108 8.15 -3.77 5.80
N VAL A 109 8.18 -4.29 7.02
CA VAL A 109 8.75 -5.62 7.33
C VAL A 109 8.01 -6.75 6.62
N GLY A 110 6.68 -6.75 6.69
CA GLY A 110 5.87 -7.74 5.96
C GLY A 110 5.94 -7.58 4.44
N ASP A 111 6.15 -6.36 3.97
CA ASP A 111 6.26 -6.04 2.55
C ASP A 111 7.61 -6.47 1.95
N VAL A 112 8.71 -6.40 2.71
CA VAL A 112 10.03 -6.92 2.29
C VAL A 112 9.95 -8.40 1.94
N LEU A 113 9.31 -9.20 2.79
CA LEU A 113 9.15 -10.62 2.50
C LEU A 113 8.26 -10.85 1.28
N SER A 114 7.19 -10.07 1.16
CA SER A 114 6.30 -10.14 -0.01
C SER A 114 7.04 -9.86 -1.32
N LEU A 115 8.10 -9.03 -1.32
CA LEU A 115 8.96 -8.83 -2.50
C LEU A 115 9.69 -10.13 -2.88
N SER A 116 10.36 -10.80 -1.93
CA SER A 116 11.02 -12.09 -2.20
C SER A 116 10.04 -13.20 -2.61
N VAL A 117 8.91 -13.32 -1.90
CA VAL A 117 7.87 -14.34 -2.18
C VAL A 117 7.22 -14.15 -3.54
N SER A 118 7.16 -12.91 -4.04
CA SER A 118 6.57 -12.59 -5.35
C SER A 118 7.46 -12.97 -6.53
N THR A 119 8.73 -13.30 -6.30
CA THR A 119 9.68 -13.60 -7.38
C THR A 119 9.36 -14.94 -8.05
N PRO A 120 9.54 -15.05 -9.38
CA PRO A 120 9.46 -16.34 -10.07
C PRO A 120 10.39 -17.38 -9.48
N LYS A 121 11.59 -16.97 -9.03
CA LYS A 121 12.56 -17.81 -8.31
C LYS A 121 11.93 -18.49 -7.09
N HIS A 122 11.30 -17.73 -6.21
CA HIS A 122 10.63 -18.28 -5.03
C HIS A 122 9.41 -19.14 -5.41
N LEU A 123 8.54 -18.63 -6.28
CA LEU A 123 7.31 -19.34 -6.69
C LEU A 123 7.59 -20.70 -7.36
N LYS A 124 8.70 -20.83 -8.08
CA LYS A 124 9.20 -22.12 -8.59
C LYS A 124 9.63 -23.04 -7.46
N LYS A 125 10.40 -22.52 -6.49
CA LYS A 125 10.92 -23.27 -5.34
C LYS A 125 9.80 -23.89 -4.49
N ILE A 126 8.69 -23.17 -4.30
CA ILE A 126 7.50 -23.65 -3.58
C ILE A 126 6.49 -24.39 -4.47
N GLY A 127 6.82 -24.64 -5.74
CA GLY A 127 6.00 -25.42 -6.68
C GLY A 127 4.71 -24.74 -7.15
N LEU A 128 4.57 -23.43 -6.96
CA LEU A 128 3.40 -22.66 -7.41
C LEU A 128 3.54 -22.13 -8.86
N LEU A 129 4.76 -22.08 -9.38
CA LEU A 129 5.06 -21.73 -10.77
C LEU A 129 5.75 -22.91 -11.45
N LYS A 130 5.15 -23.43 -12.52
CA LYS A 130 5.67 -24.54 -13.35
C LYS A 130 5.82 -24.06 -14.78
N ASP A 131 6.68 -24.75 -15.56
CA ASP A 131 6.83 -24.54 -17.01
C ASP A 131 7.10 -23.07 -17.36
N TYR A 132 8.00 -22.44 -16.61
CA TYR A 132 8.39 -21.04 -16.79
C TYR A 132 9.80 -20.97 -17.38
N GLU A 133 9.85 -20.50 -18.62
CA GLU A 133 11.06 -20.02 -19.28
C GLU A 133 11.15 -18.52 -19.08
N GLU A 134 12.29 -18.07 -18.56
CA GLU A 134 12.51 -16.65 -18.31
C GLU A 134 13.08 -16.02 -19.59
N ASP A 135 12.29 -15.14 -20.21
CA ASP A 135 12.75 -14.24 -21.26
C ASP A 135 12.58 -12.77 -20.82
N GLU A 136 13.07 -11.85 -21.65
CA GLU A 136 12.99 -10.42 -21.34
C GLU A 136 11.52 -9.92 -21.31
N GLN A 137 10.63 -10.46 -22.13
CA GLN A 137 9.21 -10.09 -22.12
C GLN A 137 8.53 -10.51 -20.81
N VAL A 138 8.86 -11.68 -20.29
CA VAL A 138 8.38 -12.20 -19.02
C VAL A 138 8.91 -11.36 -17.85
N LYS A 139 10.19 -10.94 -17.89
CA LYS A 139 10.73 -9.99 -16.91
C LYS A 139 9.99 -8.65 -16.94
N ILE A 140 9.73 -8.09 -18.12
CA ILE A 140 8.93 -6.86 -18.24
C ILE A 140 7.53 -7.06 -17.67
N ASN A 141 6.87 -8.18 -17.93
CA ASN A 141 5.55 -8.48 -17.35
C ASN A 141 5.61 -8.54 -15.81
N GLN A 142 6.66 -9.15 -15.24
CA GLN A 142 6.90 -9.15 -13.79
C GLN A 142 7.09 -7.74 -13.26
N PHE A 143 7.96 -6.94 -13.89
CA PHE A 143 8.26 -5.59 -13.45
C PHE A 143 7.03 -4.69 -13.56
N TYR A 144 6.28 -4.78 -14.66
CA TYR A 144 5.03 -4.04 -14.85
C TYR A 144 4.01 -4.38 -13.77
N ARG A 145 3.83 -5.67 -13.46
CA ARG A 145 2.96 -6.12 -12.36
C ARG A 145 3.40 -5.54 -11.02
N ALA A 146 4.69 -5.51 -10.74
CA ALA A 146 5.23 -4.85 -9.54
C ALA A 146 4.97 -3.33 -9.58
N GLY A 147 5.13 -2.68 -10.72
CA GLY A 147 4.90 -1.24 -10.92
C GLY A 147 3.46 -0.83 -10.64
N VAL A 148 2.49 -1.53 -11.22
CA VAL A 148 1.04 -1.28 -10.99
C VAL A 148 0.56 -1.71 -9.60
N THR A 149 1.38 -2.41 -8.82
CA THR A 149 1.07 -2.79 -7.43
C THR A 149 1.72 -1.85 -6.42
N LYS A 150 2.98 -1.48 -6.64
CA LYS A 150 3.84 -0.79 -5.68
C LYS A 150 4.07 0.68 -6.04
N LEU A 151 4.48 0.96 -7.28
CA LEU A 151 4.85 2.34 -7.68
C LEU A 151 3.63 3.27 -7.73
N VAL A 152 2.52 2.82 -8.31
CA VAL A 152 1.27 3.62 -8.43
C VAL A 152 0.61 3.93 -7.09
N PHE A 153 0.98 3.22 -6.03
CA PHE A 153 0.42 3.41 -4.69
C PHE A 153 1.04 4.61 -3.97
N LEU A 154 2.29 4.98 -4.27
CA LEU A 154 3.00 6.07 -3.60
C LEU A 154 2.24 7.42 -3.70
N PRO A 155 1.78 7.87 -4.88
CA PRO A 155 1.02 9.11 -4.96
C PRO A 155 -0.35 9.00 -4.26
N PHE A 156 -0.99 7.82 -4.29
CA PHE A 156 -2.22 7.57 -3.54
C PHE A 156 -2.00 7.78 -2.04
N ALA A 157 -1.01 7.12 -1.46
CA ALA A 157 -0.70 7.22 -0.04
C ALA A 157 -0.32 8.65 0.37
N TYR A 158 0.50 9.32 -0.44
CA TYR A 158 0.89 10.71 -0.21
C TYR A 158 -0.32 11.65 -0.14
N THR A 159 -1.26 11.54 -1.08
CA THR A 159 -2.41 12.45 -1.13
C THR A 159 -3.37 12.30 0.02
N LEU A 160 -3.53 11.11 0.61
CA LEU A 160 -4.46 10.91 1.73
C LEU A 160 -4.04 11.72 2.96
N ASP A 161 -2.77 11.66 3.34
CA ASP A 161 -2.30 12.43 4.50
C ASP A 161 -2.04 13.88 4.16
N LYS A 162 -1.63 14.20 2.93
CA LYS A 162 -1.62 15.60 2.48
C LYS A 162 -3.00 16.25 2.60
N TYR A 163 -4.06 15.53 2.22
CA TYR A 163 -5.44 15.97 2.38
C TYR A 163 -5.79 16.15 3.87
N ARG A 164 -5.58 15.12 4.70
CA ARG A 164 -5.91 15.19 6.13
C ARG A 164 -5.15 16.28 6.85
N TRP A 165 -3.87 16.48 6.58
CA TRP A 165 -3.09 17.59 7.15
C TRP A 165 -3.65 18.94 6.73
N GLY A 166 -4.05 19.10 5.47
CA GLY A 166 -4.71 20.33 5.00
C GLY A 166 -6.02 20.59 5.73
N VAL A 167 -6.81 19.55 6.01
CA VAL A 167 -8.03 19.65 6.83
C VAL A 167 -7.70 20.01 8.28
N PHE A 168 -6.78 19.27 8.94
CA PHE A 168 -6.43 19.46 10.34
C PHE A 168 -5.78 20.82 10.63
N ARG A 169 -4.98 21.35 9.69
CA ARG A 169 -4.37 22.69 9.79
C ARG A 169 -5.36 23.82 9.46
N GLY A 170 -6.52 23.48 8.89
CA GLY A 170 -7.52 24.44 8.43
C GLY A 170 -7.18 25.10 7.09
N ASP A 171 -6.20 24.59 6.34
CA ASP A 171 -5.89 25.05 4.98
C ASP A 171 -7.03 24.69 4.00
N ILE A 172 -7.67 23.54 4.23
CA ILE A 172 -8.87 23.09 3.52
C ILE A 172 -10.08 23.37 4.41
N LYS A 173 -11.01 24.20 3.93
CA LYS A 173 -12.22 24.57 4.67
C LYS A 173 -13.35 23.55 4.43
N PRO A 174 -14.31 23.39 5.35
CA PRO A 174 -15.41 22.42 5.21
C PRO A 174 -16.19 22.50 3.90
N LYS A 175 -16.36 23.71 3.36
CA LYS A 175 -17.06 23.95 2.08
C LYS A 175 -16.30 23.47 0.84
N ASP A 176 -15.04 23.07 0.99
CA ASP A 176 -14.12 22.68 -0.10
C ASP A 176 -13.57 21.25 0.13
N TYR A 177 -14.14 20.49 1.08
CA TYR A 177 -13.61 19.21 1.53
C TYR A 177 -13.56 18.17 0.41
N ASN A 178 -14.62 18.05 -0.39
CA ASN A 178 -14.70 16.98 -1.38
C ASN A 178 -13.93 17.34 -2.66
N CYS A 179 -14.05 18.58 -3.13
CA CYS A 179 -13.36 18.99 -4.34
C CYS A 179 -11.86 19.14 -4.15
N LYS A 180 -11.37 19.56 -2.97
CA LYS A 180 -9.94 19.52 -2.68
C LYS A 180 -9.40 18.10 -2.58
N PHE A 181 -10.20 17.14 -2.10
CA PHE A 181 -9.82 15.74 -2.16
C PHE A 181 -9.58 15.30 -3.61
N TRP A 182 -10.55 15.51 -4.50
CA TRP A 182 -10.42 15.11 -5.91
C TRP A 182 -9.37 15.91 -6.69
N GLU A 183 -9.15 17.18 -6.37
CA GLU A 183 -8.04 17.99 -6.91
C GLU A 183 -6.69 17.35 -6.59
N LEU A 184 -6.47 16.92 -5.33
CA LEU A 184 -5.25 16.23 -4.94
C LEU A 184 -5.12 14.86 -5.63
N ARG A 185 -6.21 14.09 -5.75
CA ARG A 185 -6.21 12.80 -6.46
C ARG A 185 -5.84 12.97 -7.94
N SER A 186 -6.38 13.98 -8.61
CA SER A 186 -6.05 14.30 -10.01
C SER A 186 -4.60 14.78 -10.14
N ARG A 187 -4.17 15.75 -9.33
CA ARG A 187 -2.83 16.35 -9.44
C ARG A 187 -1.69 15.35 -9.26
N PHE A 188 -1.81 14.44 -8.29
CA PHE A 188 -0.72 13.52 -7.95
C PHE A 188 -0.88 12.12 -8.53
N SER A 189 -2.10 11.68 -8.85
CA SER A 189 -2.34 10.33 -9.38
C SER A 189 -2.96 10.29 -10.78
N GLY A 190 -3.36 11.43 -11.35
CA GLY A 190 -3.97 11.45 -12.69
C GLY A 190 -5.29 10.71 -12.78
N ILE A 191 -6.05 10.60 -11.68
CA ILE A 191 -7.35 9.93 -11.66
C ILE A 191 -8.49 10.92 -11.37
N GLU A 192 -9.69 10.57 -11.81
CA GLU A 192 -10.91 11.33 -11.56
C GLU A 192 -12.13 10.44 -11.27
N PRO A 193 -13.18 10.99 -10.63
CA PRO A 193 -14.45 10.31 -10.46
C PRO A 193 -15.11 9.96 -11.81
N PRO A 194 -15.82 8.82 -11.90
CA PRO A 194 -16.55 8.47 -13.13
C PRO A 194 -17.74 9.41 -13.37
N VAL A 195 -18.35 9.92 -12.30
CA VAL A 195 -19.49 10.84 -12.32
C VAL A 195 -19.12 12.17 -11.68
N VAL A 196 -19.85 13.22 -12.02
CA VAL A 196 -19.68 14.52 -11.37
C VAL A 196 -19.97 14.40 -9.87
N ARG A 197 -19.06 14.91 -9.04
CA ARG A 197 -19.20 15.02 -7.58
C ARG A 197 -19.42 16.48 -7.20
N THR A 198 -19.93 16.71 -6.00
CA THR A 198 -20.11 18.04 -5.41
C THR A 198 -19.71 18.03 -3.94
N GLU A 199 -19.82 19.16 -3.27
CA GLU A 199 -19.65 19.26 -1.81
C GLU A 199 -20.87 18.75 -1.03
N GLN A 200 -21.94 18.31 -1.71
CA GLN A 200 -22.98 17.48 -1.08
C GLN A 200 -22.52 16.04 -0.88
N ASP A 201 -21.49 15.63 -1.63
CA ASP A 201 -20.79 14.37 -1.44
C ASP A 201 -19.62 14.56 -0.46
N PHE A 202 -19.22 13.47 0.21
CA PHE A 202 -18.02 13.45 1.04
C PHE A 202 -17.33 12.08 0.88
N ASP A 203 -16.44 12.02 -0.11
CA ASP A 203 -15.82 10.77 -0.58
C ASP A 203 -14.61 10.27 0.25
N PRO A 204 -13.82 11.10 0.97
CA PRO A 204 -12.65 10.60 1.71
C PRO A 204 -12.93 9.43 2.68
N PRO A 205 -14.02 9.43 3.49
CA PRO A 205 -14.32 8.32 4.41
C PRO A 205 -14.63 6.99 3.73
N ALA A 206 -14.86 6.96 2.41
CA ALA A 206 -15.03 5.71 1.66
C ALA A 206 -13.75 4.84 1.69
N LYS A 207 -12.60 5.42 2.06
CA LYS A 207 -11.38 4.68 2.39
C LYS A 207 -11.36 4.33 3.88
N TYR A 208 -11.29 3.03 4.18
CA TYR A 208 -11.24 2.47 5.55
C TYR A 208 -10.41 3.29 6.54
N HIS A 209 -9.15 3.56 6.22
CA HIS A 209 -8.21 4.26 7.10
C HIS A 209 -8.62 5.69 7.45
N VAL A 210 -9.39 6.35 6.60
CA VAL A 210 -9.95 7.68 6.91
C VAL A 210 -11.09 7.54 7.92
N SER A 211 -12.00 6.58 7.71
CA SER A 211 -13.12 6.32 8.64
C SER A 211 -12.68 5.72 9.98
N ALA A 212 -11.58 4.96 9.99
CA ALA A 212 -11.05 4.28 11.17
C ALA A 212 -9.98 5.09 11.92
N ASP A 213 -9.76 6.35 11.53
CA ASP A 213 -8.75 7.25 12.11
C ASP A 213 -7.34 6.65 12.16
N VAL A 214 -6.94 5.96 11.09
CA VAL A 214 -5.61 5.36 10.96
C VAL A 214 -4.75 6.26 10.09
N GLU A 215 -3.63 6.75 10.62
CA GLU A 215 -2.61 7.50 9.86
C GLU A 215 -2.16 6.72 8.60
N TYR A 216 -1.86 7.39 7.48
CA TYR A 216 -1.62 6.73 6.19
C TYR A 216 -0.21 6.95 5.64
N LEU A 217 0.52 7.96 6.14
CA LEU A 217 1.92 8.20 5.75
C LEU A 217 2.83 7.02 6.14
N ARG A 218 2.46 6.18 7.13
CA ARG A 218 3.10 4.87 7.38
C ARG A 218 3.27 4.03 6.11
N TYR A 219 2.26 4.02 5.23
CA TYR A 219 2.33 3.24 3.99
C TYR A 219 3.23 3.92 2.95
N PHE A 220 3.24 5.26 2.87
CA PHE A 220 4.16 5.98 1.99
C PHE A 220 5.63 5.71 2.40
N VAL A 221 5.94 5.85 3.69
CA VAL A 221 7.28 5.58 4.22
C VAL A 221 7.66 4.12 3.99
N SER A 222 6.77 3.18 4.30
CA SER A 222 6.95 1.76 4.05
C SER A 222 7.32 1.45 2.61
N TYR A 223 6.60 2.04 1.64
CA TYR A 223 6.85 1.81 0.22
C TYR A 223 8.16 2.40 -0.28
N VAL A 224 8.84 3.25 0.49
CA VAL A 224 10.21 3.67 0.22
C VAL A 224 11.21 2.75 0.93
N ILE A 225 11.10 2.62 2.25
CA ILE A 225 12.12 1.93 3.06
C ILE A 225 12.11 0.41 2.86
N GLN A 226 10.99 -0.19 2.45
CA GLN A 226 10.95 -1.63 2.14
C GLN A 226 11.94 -2.00 1.05
N PHE A 227 12.22 -1.10 0.10
CA PHE A 227 13.24 -1.35 -0.93
C PHE A 227 14.66 -1.17 -0.40
N GLN A 228 14.89 -0.25 0.55
CA GLN A 228 16.18 -0.15 1.25
C GLN A 228 16.46 -1.41 2.06
N PHE A 229 15.46 -1.90 2.81
CA PHE A 229 15.54 -3.14 3.58
C PHE A 229 15.72 -4.36 2.67
N HIS A 230 14.95 -4.46 1.59
CA HIS A 230 15.08 -5.53 0.59
C HIS A 230 16.48 -5.54 -0.01
N ARG A 231 16.99 -4.40 -0.49
CA ARG A 231 18.35 -4.28 -1.03
C ARG A 231 19.42 -4.75 -0.04
N ALA A 232 19.33 -4.32 1.22
CA ALA A 232 20.27 -4.73 2.25
C ALA A 232 20.17 -6.24 2.57
N ALA A 233 18.95 -6.77 2.72
CA ALA A 233 18.72 -8.19 2.98
C ALA A 233 19.20 -9.07 1.81
N CYS A 234 18.98 -8.64 0.56
CA CYS A 234 19.48 -9.31 -0.63
C CYS A 234 21.01 -9.32 -0.71
N ALA A 235 21.65 -8.21 -0.36
CA ALA A 235 23.12 -8.14 -0.29
C ALA A 235 23.66 -9.12 0.76
N LEU A 236 23.05 -9.17 1.95
CA LEU A 236 23.41 -10.11 3.02
C LEU A 236 23.16 -11.57 2.64
N ALA A 237 22.14 -11.85 1.82
CA ALA A 237 21.85 -13.17 1.27
C ALA A 237 22.77 -13.56 0.11
N GLY A 238 23.60 -12.65 -0.40
CA GLY A 238 24.42 -12.89 -1.60
C GLY A 238 23.61 -12.97 -2.90
N GLU A 239 22.35 -12.52 -2.87
CA GLU A 239 21.36 -12.57 -3.96
C GLU A 239 21.34 -11.29 -4.79
N TYR A 240 22.02 -10.23 -4.35
CA TYR A 240 22.11 -8.95 -5.05
C TYR A 240 23.54 -8.42 -5.11
N VAL A 241 23.94 -8.00 -6.32
CA VAL A 241 25.18 -7.25 -6.57
C VAL A 241 24.85 -6.14 -7.57
N LYS A 242 25.20 -4.89 -7.24
CA LYS A 242 24.88 -3.75 -8.09
C LYS A 242 25.54 -3.89 -9.47
N GLY A 243 24.73 -3.83 -10.52
CA GLY A 243 25.17 -3.94 -11.92
C GLY A 243 25.33 -5.38 -12.43
N ASP A 244 25.10 -6.39 -11.60
CA ASP A 244 25.11 -7.79 -12.00
C ASP A 244 23.73 -8.19 -12.57
N PRO A 245 23.64 -8.64 -13.84
CA PRO A 245 22.37 -9.02 -14.45
C PRO A 245 21.76 -10.32 -13.89
N GLU A 246 22.55 -11.18 -13.23
CA GLU A 246 22.07 -12.41 -12.61
C GLU A 246 21.59 -12.18 -11.16
N LYS A 247 22.13 -11.14 -10.51
CA LYS A 247 21.87 -10.80 -9.10
C LYS A 247 21.20 -9.43 -8.96
N THR A 248 20.02 -9.31 -9.55
CA THR A 248 19.22 -8.08 -9.51
C THR A 248 18.28 -8.03 -8.30
N LEU A 249 17.87 -6.82 -7.90
CA LEU A 249 16.89 -6.64 -6.80
C LEU A 249 15.53 -7.29 -7.12
N ASN A 250 15.15 -7.35 -8.39
CA ASN A 250 13.86 -7.85 -8.84
C ASN A 250 13.72 -9.37 -8.78
N ASN A 251 14.84 -10.10 -8.78
CA ASN A 251 14.88 -11.56 -8.73
C ASN A 251 15.54 -12.10 -7.46
N CYS A 252 15.75 -11.26 -6.45
CA CYS A 252 16.29 -11.66 -5.16
C CYS A 252 15.24 -12.41 -4.32
N ASP A 253 15.61 -13.59 -3.83
CA ASP A 253 14.85 -14.35 -2.85
C ASP A 253 15.68 -14.58 -1.58
N ILE A 254 15.31 -13.94 -0.47
CA ILE A 254 16.04 -14.09 0.79
C ILE A 254 15.69 -15.38 1.56
N TYR A 255 14.74 -16.19 1.08
CA TYR A 255 14.33 -17.45 1.72
C TYR A 255 15.54 -18.35 2.04
N GLN A 256 15.61 -18.88 3.26
CA GLN A 256 16.73 -19.67 3.81
C GLN A 256 18.05 -18.90 4.07
N SER A 257 18.05 -17.56 3.96
CA SER A 257 19.21 -16.74 4.35
C SER A 257 19.18 -16.38 5.84
N MET A 258 19.84 -17.21 6.66
CA MET A 258 20.02 -16.90 8.08
C MET A 258 20.82 -15.59 8.29
N ALA A 259 21.72 -15.25 7.36
CA ALA A 259 22.51 -14.01 7.43
C ALA A 259 21.62 -12.76 7.34
N ALA A 260 20.73 -12.72 6.35
CA ALA A 260 19.74 -11.65 6.20
C ALA A 260 18.76 -11.63 7.38
N GLY A 261 18.27 -12.80 7.77
CA GLY A 261 17.33 -12.95 8.88
C GLY A 261 17.88 -12.50 10.23
N ASN A 262 19.14 -12.81 10.55
CA ASN A 262 19.78 -12.37 11.80
C ASN A 262 19.86 -10.83 11.88
N LYS A 263 20.21 -10.16 10.77
CA LYS A 263 20.26 -8.69 10.72
C LYS A 263 18.88 -8.04 10.78
N LEU A 264 17.88 -8.64 10.14
CA LEU A 264 16.48 -8.23 10.29
C LEU A 264 16.06 -8.34 11.76
N LYS A 265 16.28 -9.49 12.41
CA LYS A 265 15.94 -9.69 13.83
C LYS A 265 16.61 -8.65 14.74
N GLU A 266 17.88 -8.34 14.50
CA GLU A 266 18.62 -7.33 15.26
C GLU A 266 17.89 -5.98 15.21
N MET A 267 17.54 -5.50 14.00
CA MET A 267 16.77 -4.27 13.83
C MET A 267 15.39 -4.33 14.52
N LEU A 268 14.65 -5.42 14.35
CA LEU A 268 13.30 -5.57 14.90
C LEU A 268 13.30 -5.66 16.43
N SER A 269 14.32 -6.28 17.02
CA SER A 269 14.44 -6.46 18.48
C SER A 269 14.57 -5.13 19.23
N LEU A 270 14.97 -4.04 18.54
CA LEU A 270 15.06 -2.71 19.13
C LEU A 270 13.70 -2.10 19.45
N GLY A 271 12.61 -2.54 18.79
CA GLY A 271 11.31 -1.91 18.90
C GLY A 271 11.39 -0.39 18.68
N SER A 272 10.85 0.37 19.63
CA SER A 272 10.90 1.84 19.67
C SER A 272 11.92 2.38 20.69
N SER A 273 12.83 1.55 21.18
CA SER A 273 13.82 1.94 22.21
C SER A 273 14.93 2.85 21.70
N LYS A 274 15.08 2.97 20.38
CA LYS A 274 16.07 3.79 19.69
C LYS A 274 15.41 4.67 18.62
N PRO A 275 15.97 5.86 18.33
CA PRO A 275 15.59 6.62 17.15
C PRO A 275 15.62 5.76 15.88
N TRP A 276 14.62 5.94 15.02
CA TRP A 276 14.53 5.15 13.77
C TRP A 276 15.76 5.20 12.85
N PRO A 277 16.59 6.28 12.79
CA PRO A 277 17.81 6.26 12.01
C PRO A 277 18.81 5.21 12.50
N ASP A 278 18.88 4.98 13.81
CA ASP A 278 19.76 3.97 14.42
C ASP A 278 19.26 2.57 14.10
N ALA A 279 17.94 2.35 14.14
CA ALA A 279 17.34 1.07 13.75
C ALA A 279 17.56 0.77 12.25
N MET A 280 17.44 1.77 11.37
CA MET A 280 17.71 1.61 9.93
C MET A 280 19.17 1.19 9.68
N GLU A 281 20.11 1.85 10.37
CA GLU A 281 21.55 1.61 10.21
C GLU A 281 21.96 0.19 10.55
N VAL A 282 21.29 -0.46 11.51
CA VAL A 282 21.55 -1.86 11.88
C VAL A 282 21.41 -2.82 10.68
N LEU A 283 20.41 -2.60 9.84
CA LEU A 283 20.14 -3.45 8.67
C LEU A 283 20.85 -2.94 7.42
N THR A 284 20.78 -1.63 7.15
CA THR A 284 21.17 -1.06 5.85
C THR A 284 22.53 -0.39 5.86
N GLY A 285 23.06 -0.03 7.03
CA GLY A 285 24.21 0.88 7.16
C GLY A 285 23.88 2.34 6.81
N GLU A 286 22.62 2.66 6.53
CA GLU A 286 22.15 4.00 6.16
C GLU A 286 21.30 4.60 7.29
N ARG A 287 21.36 5.91 7.48
CA ARG A 287 20.62 6.63 8.54
C ARG A 287 19.46 7.48 8.01
N LYS A 288 19.14 7.38 6.72
CA LYS A 288 18.14 8.22 6.04
C LYS A 288 17.27 7.39 5.12
N MET A 289 15.99 7.75 5.07
CA MET A 289 15.08 7.27 4.02
C MET A 289 15.56 7.80 2.66
N SER A 290 15.71 6.90 1.68
CA SER A 290 16.12 7.22 0.31
C SER A 290 15.26 6.48 -0.70
N ALA A 291 14.92 7.17 -1.80
CA ALA A 291 14.22 6.59 -2.93
C ALA A 291 15.16 5.80 -3.87
N ASP A 292 16.47 5.80 -3.64
CA ASP A 292 17.44 5.19 -4.57
C ASP A 292 17.15 3.71 -4.81
N ALA A 293 16.81 2.95 -3.76
CA ALA A 293 16.57 1.50 -3.86
C ALA A 293 15.30 1.16 -4.64
N ILE A 294 14.22 1.95 -4.49
CA ILE A 294 12.99 1.74 -5.26
C ILE A 294 13.18 2.16 -6.72
N LEU A 295 13.91 3.26 -6.97
CA LEU A 295 14.24 3.68 -8.33
C LEU A 295 15.11 2.64 -9.03
N GLU A 296 16.12 2.10 -8.35
CA GLU A 296 16.94 1.00 -8.86
C GLU A 296 16.12 -0.24 -9.20
N TYR A 297 15.19 -0.62 -8.31
CA TYR A 297 14.28 -1.74 -8.56
C TYR A 297 13.41 -1.53 -9.80
N PHE A 298 12.93 -0.32 -10.07
CA PHE A 298 12.05 -0.04 -11.22
C PHE A 298 12.76 0.51 -12.46
N ASP A 299 14.07 0.72 -12.44
CA ASP A 299 14.82 1.27 -13.57
C ASP A 299 14.67 0.45 -14.86
N PRO A 300 14.70 -0.91 -14.85
CA PRO A 300 14.45 -1.68 -16.06
C PRO A 300 13.07 -1.44 -16.67
N LEU A 301 12.03 -1.34 -15.83
CA LEU A 301 10.67 -1.03 -16.28
C LEU A 301 10.57 0.41 -16.80
N TYR A 302 11.21 1.35 -16.10
CA TYR A 302 11.19 2.76 -16.47
C TYR A 302 11.77 2.97 -17.87
N ARG A 303 12.94 2.38 -18.15
CA ARG A 303 13.56 2.45 -19.48
C ARG A 303 12.66 1.85 -20.56
N TRP A 304 12.11 0.67 -20.30
CA TRP A 304 11.18 0.03 -21.24
C TRP A 304 9.93 0.89 -21.50
N LEU A 305 9.34 1.50 -20.47
CA LEU A 305 8.18 2.37 -20.61
C LEU A 305 8.48 3.66 -21.40
N LEU A 306 9.69 4.22 -21.30
CA LEU A 306 10.09 5.38 -22.11
C LEU A 306 10.09 5.04 -23.60
N GLU A 307 10.70 3.91 -23.96
CA GLU A 307 10.76 3.44 -25.34
C GLU A 307 9.39 3.05 -25.86
N GLU A 308 8.62 2.29 -25.07
CA GLU A 308 7.32 1.79 -25.47
C GLU A 308 6.31 2.92 -25.64
N ASN A 309 6.26 3.90 -24.73
CA ASN A 309 5.37 5.06 -24.87
C ASN A 309 5.69 5.87 -26.13
N ALA A 310 6.98 6.05 -26.45
CA ALA A 310 7.39 6.72 -27.68
C ALA A 310 6.98 5.90 -28.93
N ARG A 311 7.16 4.57 -28.89
CA ARG A 311 6.82 3.66 -29.97
C ARG A 311 5.32 3.66 -30.30
N VAL A 312 4.46 3.65 -29.28
CA VAL A 312 3.00 3.64 -29.47
C VAL A 312 2.39 5.04 -29.61
N GLY A 313 3.18 6.10 -29.40
CA GLY A 313 2.70 7.48 -29.42
C GLY A 313 1.76 7.81 -28.24
N ALA A 314 1.94 7.15 -27.09
CA ALA A 314 1.15 7.42 -25.90
C ALA A 314 1.54 8.77 -25.27
N HIS A 315 0.54 9.57 -24.93
CA HIS A 315 0.77 10.83 -24.23
C HIS A 315 1.22 10.58 -22.78
N VAL A 316 2.28 11.28 -22.36
CA VAL A 316 2.79 11.23 -20.98
C VAL A 316 2.39 12.50 -20.25
N GLY A 317 1.72 12.33 -19.12
CA GLY A 317 1.10 13.41 -18.35
C GLY A 317 -0.42 13.43 -18.53
N TRP A 318 -1.07 14.36 -17.85
CA TRP A 318 -2.51 14.54 -17.91
C TRP A 318 -2.86 16.01 -17.69
N THR A 319 -4.04 16.40 -18.15
CA THR A 319 -4.64 17.69 -17.80
C THR A 319 -5.31 17.58 -16.42
N ASP A 320 -5.41 18.70 -15.70
CA ASP A 320 -6.18 18.73 -14.45
C ASP A 320 -7.62 18.27 -14.69
N SER A 321 -8.24 17.58 -13.73
CA SER A 321 -9.64 17.17 -13.86
C SER A 321 -10.55 18.40 -13.81
N GLN A 322 -10.87 18.96 -14.98
CA GLN A 322 -11.59 20.22 -15.09
C GLN A 322 -13.12 20.07 -14.89
N SER A 323 -13.65 18.85 -14.74
CA SER A 323 -15.09 18.58 -14.97
C SER A 323 -15.78 17.68 -13.95
N LYS A 324 -15.11 17.22 -12.87
CA LYS A 324 -15.65 16.13 -12.03
C LYS A 324 -15.87 16.47 -10.55
N CYS A 325 -15.51 17.66 -10.07
CA CYS A 325 -16.01 18.15 -8.78
C CYS A 325 -16.34 19.64 -8.82
N PHE A 326 -17.58 19.99 -8.48
CA PHE A 326 -18.03 21.38 -8.43
C PHE A 326 -18.33 21.83 -7.00
N ILE A 327 -17.77 22.97 -6.62
CA ILE A 327 -18.25 23.74 -5.47
C ILE A 327 -19.51 24.48 -5.95
N ILE A 328 -20.65 24.14 -5.35
CA ILE A 328 -21.93 24.79 -5.67
C ILE A 328 -21.79 26.29 -5.39
N GLY A 329 -21.97 27.11 -6.43
CA GLY A 329 -21.86 28.58 -6.37
C GLY A 329 -20.62 29.18 -7.05
N GLN A 330 -19.64 28.39 -7.51
CA GLN A 330 -18.42 28.94 -8.12
C GLN A 330 -18.39 28.93 -9.66
N LYS A 331 -19.24 28.16 -10.34
CA LYS A 331 -19.38 28.20 -11.82
C LYS A 331 -20.82 27.89 -12.26
N VAL A 332 -21.65 28.92 -12.33
CA VAL A 332 -22.73 29.02 -13.34
C VAL A 332 -22.54 30.35 -14.05
N PHE A 333 -21.46 30.48 -14.81
CA PHE A 333 -21.30 31.54 -15.79
C PHE A 333 -20.66 30.94 -17.03
N THR A 334 -21.49 30.24 -17.80
CA THR A 334 -21.16 29.91 -19.19
C THR A 334 -22.43 30.09 -20.03
N SER A 335 -22.42 31.18 -20.80
CA SER A 335 -23.28 31.51 -21.96
C SER A 335 -24.80 31.48 -21.83
N TYR A 336 -25.38 32.52 -21.23
CA TYR A 336 -26.62 33.15 -21.73
C TYR A 336 -26.60 34.65 -21.44
N ILE A 337 -25.67 35.38 -22.06
CA ILE A 337 -25.81 36.85 -22.19
C ILE A 337 -26.11 37.15 -23.66
N CYS A 338 -27.39 37.04 -24.00
CA CYS A 338 -28.02 37.91 -24.97
C CYS A 338 -29.52 37.90 -24.71
N LEU A 339 -29.98 38.59 -23.66
CA LEU A 339 -31.33 39.15 -23.57
C LEU A 339 -31.32 40.28 -22.52
N LYS A 340 -31.91 41.40 -22.92
CA LYS A 340 -31.80 42.74 -22.32
C LYS A 340 -32.38 42.83 -20.89
N LYS A 341 -31.65 43.59 -20.06
CA LYS A 341 -32.08 44.38 -18.88
C LYS A 341 -32.62 43.65 -17.63
N THR A 342 -32.03 44.09 -16.51
CA THR A 342 -32.51 44.17 -15.10
C THR A 342 -32.49 42.92 -14.19
N SER A 343 -31.82 43.13 -13.04
CA SER A 343 -31.66 42.29 -11.83
C SER A 343 -30.61 41.16 -11.88
N VAL A 344 -29.55 41.31 -11.09
CA VAL A 344 -28.56 40.26 -10.80
C VAL A 344 -29.18 39.35 -9.74
N PHE A 345 -29.74 38.22 -10.16
CA PHE A 345 -30.15 37.16 -9.25
C PHE A 345 -28.92 36.35 -8.84
N ASN A 346 -28.57 36.41 -7.56
CA ASN A 346 -27.54 35.57 -6.98
C ASN A 346 -28.14 34.18 -6.74
N PHE A 347 -27.82 33.19 -7.57
CA PHE A 347 -28.29 31.81 -7.42
C PHE A 347 -27.64 31.19 -6.17
N GLN A 348 -28.28 31.33 -5.01
CA GLN A 348 -27.92 30.62 -3.78
C GLN A 348 -28.45 29.18 -3.82
N ASN A 349 -27.87 28.30 -2.98
CA ASN A 349 -28.15 26.85 -2.89
C ASN A 349 -29.63 26.43 -2.97
N ALA A 350 -30.59 27.27 -2.61
CA ALA A 350 -32.03 27.01 -2.70
C ALA A 350 -32.60 27.02 -4.13
N SER A 351 -31.89 27.58 -5.12
CA SER A 351 -32.39 27.78 -6.49
C SER A 351 -31.99 26.67 -7.48
N LEU A 352 -30.97 25.85 -7.15
CA LEU A 352 -30.61 24.66 -7.94
C LEU A 352 -31.65 23.52 -7.88
N PRO A 353 -32.23 23.18 -6.72
CA PRO A 353 -33.26 22.13 -6.64
C PRO A 353 -34.49 22.45 -7.51
N LEU A 354 -34.91 23.72 -7.53
CA LEU A 354 -36.02 24.18 -8.38
C LEU A 354 -35.68 24.06 -9.87
N LEU A 355 -34.45 24.42 -10.26
CA LEU A 355 -33.98 24.29 -11.64
C LEU A 355 -33.91 22.82 -12.09
N HIS A 356 -33.42 21.92 -11.23
CA HIS A 356 -33.44 20.48 -11.50
C HIS A 356 -34.86 19.92 -11.61
N GLN A 357 -35.80 20.37 -10.78
CA GLN A 357 -37.22 19.98 -10.90
C GLN A 357 -37.83 20.46 -12.21
N LEU A 358 -37.56 21.70 -12.62
CA LEU A 358 -38.04 22.25 -13.90
C LEU A 358 -37.47 21.51 -15.10
N ILE A 359 -36.17 21.21 -15.10
CA ILE A 359 -35.52 20.41 -16.17
C ILE A 359 -36.09 19.00 -16.18
N SER A 360 -36.21 18.34 -15.03
CA SER A 360 -36.80 17.00 -14.94
C SER A 360 -38.26 16.97 -15.38
N TRP A 361 -39.01 18.04 -15.19
CA TRP A 361 -40.40 18.15 -15.65
C TRP A 361 -40.47 18.37 -17.16
N SER A 362 -39.51 19.10 -17.75
CA SER A 362 -39.41 19.30 -19.21
C SER A 362 -38.94 18.06 -19.99
N LEU A 363 -38.26 17.13 -19.31
CA LEU A 363 -37.78 15.86 -19.88
C LEU A 363 -38.80 14.71 -19.77
N LYS A 364 -39.87 14.90 -19.00
CA LYS A 364 -41.04 14.01 -18.95
C LYS A 364 -42.10 14.52 -19.92
#